data_AF-A0AAD8LM08-F1
#
_entry.id   AF-A0AAD8LM08-F1
#
_cell.length_a   1.000
_cell.length_b   1.000
_cell.length_c   1.000
_cell.angle_alpha   90.00
_cell.angle_beta   90.00
_cell.angle_gamma   90.00
#
_symmetry.space_group_name_H-M   'P 1'
#
loop_
_entity.id
_entity.type
_entity.pdbx_description
1 polymer ?
#
loop_
_entity_poly.entity_id
_entity_poly.type
_entity_poly.pdbx_seq_one_letter_code
_entity_poly.pdbx_strand_id
1 'polypeptide(L)'
;MYIYVCVLSDMSLFLPKLSCKKEVDEVIKSVAEKVLVLRFGRDEDSVCMELDEILSKTFHDLSKMAGIYLVDVNKVPVYTQYFDISYIPSTVFFFNGQHMKVDYGSPDHTKFVGSFKTKQDFIDLIEVIYRGAMRGKLIVRSPIDPRNVPKYDLLYQGI
;
A
#
# COMPACT_ATOMS: atom_id res chain seq x y z
N MET A 1 9.29 -17.64 18.52
CA MET A 1 8.14 -17.89 19.41
C MET A 1 7.64 -16.64 20.12
N TYR A 2 8.51 -15.73 20.59
CA TYR A 2 8.09 -14.49 21.27
C TYR A 2 7.46 -13.42 20.37
N ILE A 3 7.80 -13.37 19.08
CA ILE A 3 7.19 -12.42 18.13
C ILE A 3 5.75 -12.83 17.77
N TYR A 4 5.43 -14.13 17.77
CA TYR A 4 4.08 -14.63 17.45
C TYR A 4 3.05 -14.33 18.55
N VAL A 5 3.48 -14.15 19.80
CA VAL A 5 2.58 -13.94 20.94
C VAL A 5 2.07 -12.50 21.03
N CYS A 6 2.82 -11.51 20.55
CA CYS A 6 2.36 -10.11 20.54
C CYS A 6 1.36 -9.78 19.41
N VAL A 7 1.21 -10.66 18.40
CA VAL A 7 0.35 -10.41 17.23
C VAL A 7 -1.08 -10.95 17.43
N LEU A 8 -1.34 -11.72 18.49
CA LEU A 8 -2.61 -12.43 18.68
C LEU A 8 -3.56 -11.82 19.72
N SER A 9 -3.29 -10.62 20.23
CA SER A 9 -4.13 -9.97 21.24
C SER A 9 -4.51 -8.52 20.89
N ASP A 10 -5.12 -8.30 19.72
CA ASP A 10 -6.10 -7.22 19.47
C ASP A 10 -6.72 -7.34 18.05
N MET A 11 -7.52 -8.38 17.83
CA MET A 11 -8.27 -8.53 16.57
C MET A 11 -9.47 -7.56 16.56
N SER A 12 -9.31 -6.35 16.00
CA SER A 12 -10.26 -5.71 15.05
C SER A 12 -10.24 -4.17 14.88
N LEU A 13 -9.26 -3.39 15.34
CA LEU A 13 -9.34 -1.92 15.11
C LEU A 13 -8.16 -1.22 14.43
N PHE A 14 -6.94 -1.73 14.47
CA PHE A 14 -5.77 -0.98 13.98
C PHE A 14 -4.89 -1.77 13.01
N LEU A 15 -4.60 -1.15 11.87
CA LEU A 15 -3.61 -1.64 10.90
C LEU A 15 -2.20 -1.55 11.51
N PRO A 16 -1.33 -2.55 11.31
CA PRO A 16 0.02 -2.55 11.87
C PRO A 16 0.85 -1.40 11.29
N LYS A 17 1.54 -0.68 12.17
CA LYS A 17 2.37 0.48 11.82
C LYS A 17 3.84 0.12 11.83
N LEU A 18 4.59 0.59 10.83
CA LEU A 18 6.03 0.46 10.71
C LEU A 18 6.66 1.84 10.94
N SER A 19 7.61 1.88 11.85
CA SER A 19 8.19 3.09 12.45
C SER A 19 9.67 3.25 12.16
N CYS A 20 10.32 2.28 11.52
CA CYS A 20 11.72 2.41 11.13
C CYS A 20 12.05 1.58 9.88
N LYS A 21 13.20 1.87 9.27
CA LYS A 21 13.70 1.18 8.07
C LYS A 21 13.82 -0.34 8.26
N LYS A 22 14.23 -0.78 9.45
CA LYS A 22 14.41 -2.21 9.76
C LYS A 22 13.09 -2.97 9.69
N GLU A 23 12.01 -2.39 10.20
CA GLU A 23 10.68 -3.00 10.16
C GLU A 23 10.15 -3.10 8.72
N VAL A 24 10.36 -2.06 7.90
CA VAL A 24 10.01 -2.09 6.48
C VAL A 24 10.80 -3.17 5.73
N ASP A 25 12.12 -3.27 5.96
CA ASP A 25 12.93 -4.36 5.39
C ASP A 25 12.41 -5.75 5.79
N GLU A 26 12.02 -5.90 7.06
CA GLU A 26 11.58 -7.17 7.61
C GLU A 26 10.27 -7.62 6.97
N VAL A 27 9.28 -6.74 6.82
CA VAL A 27 8.02 -7.11 6.16
C VAL A 27 8.22 -7.38 4.67
N ILE A 28 9.09 -6.63 3.98
CA ILE A 28 9.42 -6.88 2.56
C ILE A 28 10.04 -8.28 2.38
N LYS A 29 10.87 -8.72 3.33
CA LYS A 29 11.53 -10.03 3.29
C LYS A 29 10.65 -11.18 3.76
N SER A 30 9.79 -10.96 4.75
CA SER A 30 9.06 -12.02 5.45
C SER A 30 7.66 -12.28 4.90
N VAL A 31 7.01 -11.30 4.30
CA VAL A 31 5.68 -11.49 3.69
C VAL A 31 5.84 -12.27 2.39
N ALA A 32 5.54 -13.57 2.47
CA ALA A 32 5.58 -14.50 1.36
C ALA A 32 4.17 -14.85 0.85
N GLU A 33 4.06 -15.11 -0.44
CA GLU A 33 2.87 -15.57 -1.16
C GLU A 33 1.63 -14.68 -0.97
N LYS A 34 1.85 -13.39 -0.67
CA LYS A 34 0.83 -12.36 -0.52
C LYS A 34 1.33 -11.03 -1.08
N VAL A 35 0.40 -10.18 -1.49
CA VAL A 35 0.68 -8.78 -1.80
C VAL A 35 0.95 -8.04 -0.51
N LEU A 36 2.18 -7.60 -0.31
CA LEU A 36 2.51 -6.65 0.74
C LEU A 36 2.08 -5.25 0.28
N VAL A 37 1.20 -4.62 1.04
CA VAL A 37 0.68 -3.27 0.82
C VAL A 37 1.30 -2.34 1.85
N LEU A 38 2.06 -1.35 1.41
CA LEU A 38 2.67 -0.32 2.26
C LEU A 38 2.04 1.04 1.97
N ARG A 39 1.21 1.53 2.89
CA ARG A 39 0.65 2.88 2.84
C ARG A 39 1.61 3.87 3.48
N PHE A 40 2.30 4.67 2.69
CA PHE A 40 3.12 5.78 3.16
C PHE A 40 2.25 7.01 3.40
N GLY A 41 2.25 7.55 4.62
CA GLY A 41 1.55 8.80 4.92
C GLY A 41 1.76 9.25 6.36
N ARG A 42 0.80 10.04 6.87
CA ARG A 42 0.74 10.51 8.26
C ARG A 42 -0.65 10.23 8.81
N ASP A 43 -0.73 9.94 10.11
CA ASP A 43 -2.01 9.54 10.71
C ASP A 43 -2.99 10.71 10.80
N GLU A 44 -2.47 11.93 10.94
CA GLU A 44 -3.22 13.17 11.04
C GLU A 44 -3.68 13.76 9.69
N ASP A 45 -3.25 13.19 8.57
CA ASP A 45 -3.63 13.65 7.23
C ASP A 45 -5.02 13.10 6.85
N SER A 46 -5.93 13.98 6.40
CA SER A 46 -7.32 13.61 6.15
C SER A 46 -7.47 12.57 5.04
N VAL A 47 -6.67 12.66 3.98
CA VAL A 47 -6.73 11.69 2.86
C VAL A 47 -6.14 10.35 3.29
N CYS A 48 -5.10 10.36 4.14
CA CYS A 48 -4.59 9.14 4.78
C CYS A 48 -5.66 8.48 5.67
N MET A 49 -6.42 9.24 6.45
CA MET A 49 -7.53 8.69 7.26
C MET A 49 -8.61 8.06 6.41
N GLU A 50 -9.01 8.71 5.30
CA GLU A 50 -9.99 8.14 4.35
C GLU A 50 -9.50 6.81 3.75
N LEU A 51 -8.22 6.76 3.36
CA LEU A 51 -7.63 5.53 2.85
C LEU A 51 -7.54 4.44 3.94
N ASP A 52 -7.11 4.80 5.15
CA ASP A 52 -7.00 3.87 6.28
C ASP A 52 -8.33 3.23 6.65
N GLU A 53 -9.44 3.97 6.54
CA GLU A 53 -10.78 3.44 6.74
C GLU A 53 -11.11 2.34 5.70
N ILE A 54 -10.75 2.54 4.43
CA ILE A 54 -10.91 1.54 3.37
C ILE A 54 -10.03 0.32 3.65
N LEU A 55 -8.76 0.54 3.98
CA LEU A 55 -7.79 -0.52 4.27
C LEU A 55 -8.24 -1.36 5.47
N SER A 56 -8.72 -0.72 6.54
CA SER A 56 -9.21 -1.40 7.75
C SER A 56 -10.47 -2.23 7.45
N LYS A 57 -11.44 -1.66 6.72
CA LYS A 57 -12.68 -2.34 6.35
C LYS A 57 -12.50 -3.53 5.40
N THR A 58 -11.38 -3.60 4.68
CA THR A 58 -11.07 -4.67 3.72
C THR A 58 -9.99 -5.63 4.22
N PHE A 59 -9.36 -5.33 5.36
CA PHE A 59 -8.25 -6.08 5.92
C PHE A 59 -8.55 -7.57 6.10
N HIS A 60 -9.71 -7.91 6.66
CA HIS A 60 -10.10 -9.29 6.89
C HIS A 60 -10.38 -10.04 5.58
N ASP A 61 -11.13 -9.41 4.66
CA ASP A 61 -11.52 -10.01 3.37
C ASP A 61 -10.30 -10.32 2.49
N LEU A 62 -9.27 -9.46 2.56
CA LEU A 62 -8.04 -9.58 1.79
C LEU A 62 -6.94 -10.37 2.51
N SER A 63 -7.14 -10.81 3.76
CA SER A 63 -6.10 -11.42 4.60
C SER A 63 -5.39 -12.63 3.99
N LYS A 64 -6.03 -13.34 3.05
CA LYS A 64 -5.44 -14.46 2.31
C LYS A 64 -4.57 -14.02 1.14
N MET A 65 -4.82 -12.85 0.57
CA MET A 65 -4.14 -12.33 -0.62
C MET A 65 -3.14 -11.21 -0.29
N ALA A 66 -3.32 -10.49 0.81
CA ALA A 66 -2.53 -9.33 1.16
C ALA A 66 -2.16 -9.22 2.64
N GLY A 67 -1.02 -8.59 2.91
CA GLY A 67 -0.64 -8.05 4.22
C GLY A 67 -0.53 -6.54 4.12
N ILE A 68 -1.29 -5.81 4.95
CA ILE A 68 -1.43 -4.35 4.86
C ILE A 68 -0.74 -3.70 6.05
N TYR A 69 0.13 -2.73 5.79
CA TYR A 69 0.89 -2.00 6.80
C TYR A 69 0.89 -0.50 6.51
N LEU A 70 0.91 0.29 7.58
CA LEU A 70 1.02 1.74 7.54
C LEU A 70 2.46 2.15 7.80
N VAL A 71 2.99 3.10 7.03
CA VAL A 71 4.35 3.61 7.15
C VAL A 71 4.30 5.12 7.34
N ASP A 72 4.88 5.59 8.44
CA ASP A 72 5.04 7.02 8.69
C ASP A 72 6.20 7.58 7.86
N VAL A 73 5.90 8.47 6.92
CA VAL A 73 6.88 9.07 5.99
C VAL A 73 8.00 9.82 6.69
N ASN A 74 7.75 10.37 7.88
CA ASN A 74 8.75 11.14 8.64
C ASN A 74 9.71 10.22 9.39
N LYS A 75 9.27 9.00 9.73
CA LYS A 75 10.08 8.03 10.49
C LYS A 75 10.92 7.11 9.60
N VAL A 76 10.55 6.97 8.33
CA VAL A 76 11.26 6.08 7.38
C VAL A 76 11.78 6.84 6.14
N PRO A 77 12.64 7.87 6.33
CA PRO A 77 13.05 8.76 5.24
C PRO A 77 13.78 8.03 4.09
N VAL A 78 14.48 6.93 4.36
CA VAL A 78 15.18 6.14 3.33
C VAL A 78 14.21 5.62 2.27
N TYR A 79 13.07 5.05 2.68
CA TYR A 79 12.07 4.54 1.75
C TYR A 79 11.20 5.65 1.18
N THR A 80 10.91 6.70 1.97
CA THR A 80 10.23 7.91 1.47
C THR A 80 11.01 8.54 0.32
N GLN A 81 12.34 8.65 0.42
CA GLN A 81 13.20 9.16 -0.64
C GLN A 81 13.33 8.16 -1.80
N TYR A 82 13.51 6.87 -1.52
CA TYR A 82 13.67 5.85 -2.54
C TYR A 82 12.47 5.76 -3.50
N PHE A 83 11.25 5.87 -2.96
CA PHE A 83 10.02 5.83 -3.75
C PHE A 83 9.55 7.20 -4.25
N ASP A 84 10.32 8.25 -3.98
CA ASP A 84 9.98 9.64 -4.30
C ASP A 84 8.55 9.98 -3.85
N ILE A 85 8.29 9.80 -2.54
CA ILE A 85 6.98 10.06 -1.93
C ILE A 85 6.83 11.58 -1.73
N SER A 86 6.38 12.28 -2.77
CA SER A 86 6.11 13.72 -2.72
C SER A 86 4.67 14.04 -2.27
N TYR A 87 3.74 13.09 -2.45
CA TYR A 87 2.33 13.23 -2.09
C TYR A 87 1.90 12.07 -1.19
N ILE A 88 1.12 12.39 -0.16
CA ILE A 88 0.56 11.40 0.77
C ILE A 88 -0.98 11.40 0.67
N PRO A 89 -1.64 10.24 0.85
CA PRO A 89 -1.01 8.92 0.95
C PRO A 89 -0.44 8.44 -0.38
N SER A 90 0.63 7.64 -0.31
CA SER A 90 1.16 6.88 -1.44
C SER A 90 1.28 5.41 -1.05
N THR A 91 0.73 4.53 -1.87
CA THR A 91 0.69 3.08 -1.60
C THR A 91 1.62 2.33 -2.55
N VAL A 92 2.53 1.54 -1.99
CA VAL A 92 3.49 0.71 -2.72
C VAL A 92 3.17 -0.77 -2.50
N PHE A 93 3.35 -1.57 -3.54
CA PHE A 93 3.02 -3.00 -3.52
C PHE A 93 4.26 -3.87 -3.71
N PHE A 94 4.35 -4.95 -2.95
CA PHE A 94 5.38 -5.98 -3.14
C PHE A 94 4.77 -7.37 -3.18
N PHE A 95 5.47 -8.31 -3.80
CA PHE A 95 5.15 -9.73 -3.74
C PHE A 95 6.45 -10.53 -3.69
N ASN A 96 6.64 -11.36 -2.65
CA ASN A 96 7.89 -12.11 -2.42
C ASN A 96 9.16 -11.23 -2.51
N GLY A 97 9.10 -10.05 -1.89
CA GLY A 97 10.20 -9.07 -1.91
C GLY A 97 10.40 -8.32 -3.22
N GLN A 98 9.64 -8.63 -4.28
CA GLN A 98 9.70 -7.92 -5.56
C GLN A 98 8.69 -6.78 -5.60
N HIS A 99 9.14 -5.60 -6.02
CA HIS A 99 8.28 -4.42 -6.18
C HIS A 99 7.32 -4.63 -7.34
N MET A 100 6.01 -4.58 -7.05
CA MET A 100 4.94 -4.75 -8.01
C MET A 100 4.51 -3.39 -8.56
N LYS A 101 4.70 -3.18 -9.86
CA LYS A 101 4.25 -1.98 -10.55
C LYS A 101 2.82 -2.13 -11.04
N VAL A 102 2.10 -1.03 -11.14
CA VAL A 102 0.72 -1.01 -11.64
C VAL A 102 0.54 0.13 -12.63
N ASP A 103 0.06 -0.22 -13.82
CA ASP A 103 -0.36 0.74 -14.83
C ASP A 103 -1.79 1.21 -14.55
N TYR A 104 -1.91 2.47 -14.11
CA TYR A 104 -3.17 3.18 -13.88
C TYR A 104 -3.56 4.10 -15.05
N GLY A 105 -2.77 4.11 -16.14
CA GLY A 105 -2.83 5.12 -17.20
C GLY A 105 -2.04 6.40 -16.89
N SER A 106 -1.36 6.47 -15.74
CA SER A 106 -0.44 7.55 -15.35
C SER A 106 1.01 7.23 -15.76
N PRO A 107 1.90 8.23 -15.91
CA PRO A 107 3.32 7.97 -16.22
C PRO A 107 4.07 7.22 -15.11
N ASP A 108 3.68 7.42 -13.85
CA ASP A 108 4.23 6.70 -12.71
C ASP A 108 3.43 5.42 -12.44
N HIS A 109 4.11 4.28 -12.45
CA HIS A 109 3.56 2.95 -12.16
C HIS A 109 4.10 2.37 -10.84
N THR A 110 4.94 3.10 -10.12
CA THR A 110 5.69 2.61 -8.95
C THR A 110 4.89 2.66 -7.66
N LYS A 111 3.88 3.54 -7.60
CA LYS A 111 3.05 3.80 -6.44
C LYS A 111 1.65 4.23 -6.88
N PHE A 112 0.66 3.94 -6.06
CA PHE A 112 -0.67 4.53 -6.17
C PHE A 112 -0.73 5.76 -5.27
N VAL A 113 -1.03 6.93 -5.83
CA VAL A 113 -1.12 8.19 -5.07
C VAL A 113 -2.59 8.49 -4.77
N GLY A 114 -2.89 8.84 -3.53
CA GLY A 114 -4.23 9.20 -3.06
C GLY A 114 -5.02 8.06 -2.44
N SER A 115 -6.33 8.30 -2.26
CA SER A 115 -7.28 7.34 -1.69
C SER A 115 -8.12 6.65 -2.78
N PHE A 116 -8.64 5.47 -2.46
CA PHE A 116 -9.58 4.76 -3.33
C PHE A 116 -10.98 5.36 -3.19
N LYS A 117 -11.73 5.43 -4.29
CA LYS A 117 -13.12 5.91 -4.24
C LYS A 117 -14.03 4.94 -3.48
N THR A 118 -13.82 3.64 -3.63
CA THR A 118 -14.61 2.60 -2.97
C THR A 118 -13.74 1.48 -2.43
N LYS A 119 -14.28 0.72 -1.47
CA LYS A 119 -13.65 -0.51 -0.97
C LYS A 119 -13.43 -1.54 -2.08
N GLN A 120 -14.38 -1.63 -3.02
CA GLN A 120 -14.30 -2.59 -4.11
C GLN A 120 -13.15 -2.27 -5.06
N ASP A 121 -12.91 -0.99 -5.36
CA ASP A 121 -11.76 -0.58 -6.18
C ASP A 121 -10.43 -1.08 -5.58
N PHE A 122 -10.29 -1.02 -4.25
CA PHE A 122 -9.10 -1.54 -3.56
C PHE A 122 -9.03 -3.08 -3.62
N ILE A 123 -10.14 -3.77 -3.35
CA ILE A 123 -10.20 -5.24 -3.41
C ILE A 123 -9.83 -5.75 -4.81
N ASP A 124 -10.44 -5.18 -5.85
CA ASP A 124 -10.22 -5.57 -7.25
C ASP A 124 -8.75 -5.36 -7.65
N LEU A 125 -8.17 -4.23 -7.24
CA LEU A 125 -6.75 -3.95 -7.49
C LEU A 125 -5.85 -5.00 -6.84
N ILE A 126 -6.09 -5.34 -5.57
CA ILE A 126 -5.30 -6.35 -4.85
C ILE A 126 -5.44 -7.73 -5.51
N GLU A 127 -6.64 -8.11 -5.96
CA GLU A 127 -6.85 -9.36 -6.67
C GLU A 127 -6.05 -9.41 -7.99
N VAL A 128 -6.04 -8.32 -8.76
CA VAL A 128 -5.28 -8.23 -10.01
C VAL A 128 -3.77 -8.30 -9.77
N ILE A 129 -3.26 -7.59 -8.76
CA ILE A 129 -1.85 -7.66 -8.37
C ILE A 129 -1.49 -9.09 -7.95
N TYR A 130 -2.28 -9.69 -7.05
CA TYR A 130 -2.05 -11.03 -6.53
C TYR A 130 -2.01 -12.07 -7.66
N ARG A 131 -3.04 -12.10 -8.52
CA ARG A 131 -3.10 -13.04 -9.65
C ARG A 131 -1.98 -12.81 -10.66
N GLY A 132 -1.58 -11.55 -10.88
CA GLY A 132 -0.46 -11.20 -11.76
C GLY A 132 0.88 -11.70 -11.20
N ALA A 133 1.14 -11.44 -9.92
CA ALA A 133 2.36 -11.84 -9.23
C ALA A 133 2.49 -13.36 -9.11
N MET A 134 1.39 -14.07 -8.83
CA MET A 134 1.34 -15.55 -8.86
C MET A 134 1.70 -16.15 -10.22
N ARG A 135 1.60 -15.36 -11.30
CA ARG A 135 2.01 -15.74 -12.67
C ARG A 135 3.38 -15.17 -13.06
N GLY A 136 4.14 -14.64 -12.10
CA GLY A 136 5.49 -14.10 -12.30
C GLY A 136 5.53 -12.73 -12.99
N LYS A 137 4.41 -11.99 -13.06
CA LYS A 137 4.43 -10.62 -13.59
C LYS A 137 5.01 -9.67 -12.54
N LEU A 138 5.77 -8.67 -13.00
CA LEU A 138 6.25 -7.55 -12.18
C LEU A 138 5.44 -6.25 -12.38
N ILE A 139 4.58 -6.25 -13.40
CA ILE A 139 3.67 -5.15 -13.71
C ILE A 139 2.30 -5.69 -14.11
N VAL A 140 1.25 -5.07 -13.60
CA VAL A 140 -0.14 -5.36 -13.95
C VAL A 140 -0.86 -4.09 -14.37
N ARG A 141 -1.95 -4.23 -15.11
CA ARG A 141 -2.84 -3.10 -15.44
C ARG A 141 -3.95 -3.03 -14.40
N SER A 142 -4.21 -1.84 -13.88
CA SER A 142 -5.27 -1.61 -12.89
C SER A 142 -6.65 -1.99 -13.46
N PRO A 143 -7.52 -2.65 -12.67
CA PRO A 143 -8.92 -2.89 -13.05
C PRO A 143 -9.83 -1.68 -12.78
N ILE A 144 -9.35 -0.70 -12.02
CA ILE A 144 -10.13 0.45 -11.56
C ILE A 144 -10.54 1.31 -12.76
N ASP A 145 -11.79 1.78 -12.77
CA ASP A 145 -12.25 2.75 -13.76
C ASP A 145 -11.33 3.98 -13.74
N PRO A 146 -10.74 4.41 -14.87
CA PRO A 146 -9.86 5.58 -14.92
C PRO A 146 -10.49 6.88 -14.38
N ARG A 147 -11.82 6.97 -14.31
CA ARG A 147 -12.56 8.09 -13.69
C ARG A 147 -12.51 8.08 -12.17
N ASN A 148 -12.24 6.93 -11.57
CA ASN A 148 -12.12 6.73 -10.12
C ASN A 148 -10.66 6.80 -9.65
N VAL A 149 -9.69 6.76 -10.55
CA VAL A 149 -8.27 6.97 -10.22
C VAL A 149 -8.06 8.46 -9.90
N PRO A 150 -7.52 8.81 -8.71
CA PRO A 150 -7.20 10.19 -8.38
C PRO A 150 -6.30 10.83 -9.43
N LYS A 151 -6.72 11.98 -9.94
CA LYS A 151 -5.93 12.78 -10.88
C LYS A 151 -5.29 13.91 -10.08
N TYR A 152 -4.05 13.71 -9.67
CA TYR A 152 -3.24 14.80 -9.16
C TYR A 152 -2.57 15.48 -10.35
N ASP A 153 -2.86 16.77 -10.55
CA ASP A 153 -2.08 17.57 -11.48
C ASP A 153 -0.66 17.70 -10.90
N LEU A 154 0.27 16.88 -11.40
CA LEU A 154 1.71 16.95 -11.08
C LEU A 154 2.37 18.26 -11.56
N LEU A 155 1.58 19.29 -11.88
CA LEU A 155 1.99 20.57 -12.47
C LEU A 155 1.85 21.79 -11.54
N TYR A 156 1.42 21.65 -10.29
CA TYR A 156 1.51 22.76 -9.34
C TYR A 156 2.78 22.67 -8.48
N GLN A 157 3.90 23.11 -9.05
CA GLN A 157 4.91 23.84 -8.29
C GLN A 157 4.34 25.23 -7.98
N GLY A 158 3.52 25.32 -6.93
CA GLY A 158 2.98 26.58 -6.43
C GLY A 158 3.79 27.08 -5.24
N ILE A 159 4.84 27.84 -5.54
CA ILE A 159 5.45 28.96 -4.77
C ILE A 159 5.70 28.73 -3.27
#